data_AF-A0A955B1J8-F1
#
_entry.id   AF-A0A955B1J8-F1
#
_cell.length_a   1.000
_cell.length_b   1.000
_cell.length_c   1.000
_cell.angle_alpha   90.00
_cell.angle_beta   90.00
_cell.angle_gamma   90.00
#
_symmetry.space_group_name_H-M   'P 1'
#
loop_
_entity.id
_entity.type
_entity.pdbx_description
1 polymer ?
#
loop_
_entity_poly.entity_id
_entity_poly.type
_entity_poly.pdbx_seq_one_letter_code
_entity_poly.pdbx_strand_id
1 'polypeptide(L)' 'GNKAIDVPLVQMNALLGLLADLLIETIHQLELEPTVERQSLRAFNKLLWIQNDFVNRHYAGSTPQTAPTPTPPPAASAWR' A
#
# COMPACT_ATOMS: atom_id res chain seq x y z
N GLY A 1 11.88 -9.90 2.07
CA GLY A 1 10.68 -9.67 2.91
C GLY A 1 10.46 -10.87 3.80
N ASN A 2 10.15 -10.64 5.08
CA ASN A 2 9.75 -11.71 5.99
C ASN A 2 8.29 -12.08 5.68
N LYS A 3 8.04 -13.34 5.27
CA LYS A 3 6.68 -13.81 4.92
C LYS A 3 5.73 -13.88 6.12
N ALA A 4 6.25 -13.78 7.35
CA ALA A 4 5.44 -13.75 8.56
C ALA A 4 4.82 -12.37 8.86
N ILE A 5 5.26 -11.32 8.15
CA ILE A 5 4.73 -9.97 8.29
C ILE A 5 3.77 -9.72 7.14
N ASP A 6 2.47 -9.79 7.44
CA ASP A 6 1.40 -9.41 6.50
C ASP A 6 0.99 -7.96 6.79
N VAL A 7 1.34 -7.05 5.88
CA VAL A 7 0.95 -5.65 5.97
C VAL A 7 -0.20 -5.41 4.99
N PRO A 8 -1.38 -4.97 5.47
CA PRO A 8 -2.50 -4.63 4.59
C PRO A 8 -2.09 -3.61 3.51
N LEU A 9 -2.49 -3.86 2.27
CA LEU A 9 -2.18 -3.00 1.12
C LEU A 9 -2.56 -1.52 1.36
N VAL A 10 -3.68 -1.27 2.05
CA VAL A 10 -4.12 0.09 2.40
C VAL A 10 -3.09 0.83 3.27
N GLN A 11 -2.41 0.14 4.18
CA GLN A 11 -1.38 0.73 5.04
C GLN A 11 -0.11 1.06 4.23
N MET A 12 0.26 0.19 3.29
CA MET A 12 1.36 0.46 2.37
C MET A 12 1.07 1.66 1.46
N ASN A 13 -0.16 1.78 0.96
CA ASN A 13 -0.59 2.94 0.17
C ASN A 13 -0.56 4.24 0.99
N ALA A 14 -0.98 4.20 2.26
CA ALA A 14 -0.90 5.35 3.16
C ALA A 14 0.55 5.78 3.41
N LEU A 15 1.45 4.83 3.66
CA LEU A 15 2.89 5.09 3.78
C LEU A 15 3.47 5.70 2.50
N LEU A 16 3.10 5.17 1.33
CA LEU A 16 3.59 5.70 0.06
C LEU A 16 3.08 7.12 -0.20
N GLY A 17 1.85 7.44 0.24
CA GLY A 17 1.30 8.79 0.22
C GLY A 17 2.11 9.76 1.10
N LEU A 18 2.46 9.35 2.32
CA LEU A 18 3.33 10.16 3.20
C LEU A 18 4.72 10.38 2.58
N LEU A 19 5.32 9.33 2.01
CA LEU A 19 6.62 9.44 1.35
C LEU A 19 6.58 10.37 0.13
N ALA A 20 5.48 10.35 -0.63
CA ALA A 20 5.29 11.26 -1.74
C ALA A 20 5.26 12.73 -1.29
N ASP A 21 4.52 13.03 -0.22
CA ASP A 21 4.41 14.37 0.37
C ASP A 21 5.78 14.89 0.85
N LEU A 22 6.49 14.09 1.65
CA LEU A 22 7.83 14.44 2.13
C LEU A 22 8.82 14.66 0.99
N LEU A 23 8.73 13.87 -0.07
CA LEU A 23 9.61 14.00 -1.23
C LEU A 23 9.34 15.29 -2.01
N ILE A 24 8.07 15.67 -2.18
CA ILE A 24 7.68 16.93 -2.83
C ILE A 24 8.22 18.11 -2.02
N GLU A 25 7.98 18.12 -0.71
CA GLU A 25 8.48 19.16 0.19
C GLU A 25 10.02 19.24 0.15
N THR A 26 10.70 18.09 0.15
CA THR A 26 12.17 18.04 0.03
C THR A 26 12.63 18.65 -1.29
N ILE A 27 11.97 18.38 -2.41
CA ILE A 27 12.33 18.95 -3.71
C ILE A 27 12.16 20.48 -3.72
N HIS A 28 11.10 21.00 -3.09
CA HIS A 28 10.91 22.45 -2.95
C HIS A 28 12.00 23.10 -2.10
N GLN A 29 12.46 22.43 -1.04
CA GLN A 29 13.54 22.92 -0.17
C GLN A 29 14.92 22.93 -0.82
N LEU A 30 15.10 22.32 -2.00
CA LEU A 30 16.38 22.33 -2.73
C LEU A 30 16.63 23.64 -3.50
N GLU A 31 15.67 24.57 -3.55
CA GLU A 31 15.79 25.88 -4.20
C GLU A 31 16.35 25.80 -5.64
N LEU A 32 15.87 24.81 -6.40
CA LEU A 32 16.31 24.56 -7.77
C LEU A 32 15.78 25.63 -8.74
N GLU A 33 16.39 25.73 -9.91
CA GLU A 33 15.82 26.52 -11.00
C GLU A 33 14.42 25.97 -11.36
N PRO A 34 13.41 26.82 -11.62
CA PRO A 34 12.02 26.39 -11.76
C PRO A 34 11.77 25.27 -12.79
N THR A 35 12.51 25.26 -13.91
CA THR A 35 12.38 24.18 -14.89
C THR A 35 12.97 22.87 -14.40
N VAL A 36 14.11 22.90 -13.69
CA VAL A 36 14.75 21.73 -13.07
C VAL A 36 13.89 21.17 -11.95
N GLU A 37 13.30 22.02 -11.11
CA GLU A 37 12.38 21.62 -10.05
C GLU A 37 11.17 20.88 -10.62
N ARG A 38 10.52 21.47 -11.63
CA ARG A 38 9.38 20.84 -12.33
C ARG A 38 9.76 19.52 -12.99
N GLN A 39 10.95 19.43 -13.59
CA GLN A 39 11.43 18.18 -14.17
C GLN A 39 11.67 17.11 -13.10
N SER A 40 12.23 17.51 -11.96
CA SER A 40 12.48 16.64 -10.81
C SER A 40 11.17 16.09 -10.25
N LEU A 41 10.19 16.96 -9.99
CA LEU A 41 8.84 16.55 -9.55
C LEU A 41 8.21 15.54 -10.51
N ARG A 42 8.31 15.77 -11.83
CA ARG A 42 7.79 14.82 -12.84
C ARG A 42 8.54 13.50 -12.86
N ALA A 43 9.86 13.50 -12.67
CA ALA A 43 10.67 12.29 -12.65
C ALA A 43 10.35 11.44 -11.41
N PHE A 44 10.32 12.06 -10.24
CA PHE A 44 10.03 11.38 -8.98
C PHE A 44 8.58 10.91 -8.87
N ASN A 45 7.62 11.65 -9.42
CA ASN A 45 6.23 11.19 -9.48
C ASN A 45 6.11 9.88 -10.31
N LYS A 46 6.82 9.79 -11.45
CA LYS A 46 6.88 8.53 -12.22
C LYS A 46 7.51 7.39 -11.44
N LEU A 47 8.57 7.68 -10.67
CA LEU A 47 9.21 6.68 -9.81
C LEU A 47 8.24 6.15 -8.75
N LEU A 48 7.49 7.04 -8.08
CA LEU A 48 6.49 6.66 -7.08
C LEU A 48 5.38 5.80 -7.69
N TRP A 49 4.95 6.09 -8.91
CA TRP A 49 4.01 5.25 -9.65
C TRP A 49 4.54 3.83 -9.88
N ILE A 50 5.80 3.70 -10.30
CA ILE A 50 6.46 2.40 -10.50
C ILE A 50 6.58 1.64 -9.18
N GLN A 51 6.96 2.33 -8.09
CA GLN A 51 7.03 1.72 -6.75
C GLN A 51 5.66 1.26 -6.28
N ASN A 52 4.60 2.03 -6.54
CA ASN A 52 3.24 1.63 -6.22
C ASN A 52 2.81 0.37 -6.98
N ASP A 53 3.15 0.25 -8.27
CA ASP A 53 2.87 -0.97 -9.04
C ASP A 53 3.59 -2.19 -8.45
N PHE A 54 4.86 -2.06 -8.05
CA PHE A 54 5.58 -3.14 -7.36
C PHE A 54 4.96 -3.51 -6.01
N VAL A 55 4.53 -2.54 -5.21
CA VAL A 55 3.82 -2.76 -3.94
C VAL A 55 2.51 -3.52 -4.21
N ASN A 56 1.70 -3.06 -5.17
CA ASN A 56 0.45 -3.74 -5.51
C ASN A 56 0.70 -5.18 -5.97
N ARG A 57 1.71 -5.45 -6.79
CA ARG A 57 2.03 -6.84 -7.19
C ARG A 57 2.47 -7.71 -6.03
N HIS A 58 3.14 -7.14 -5.03
CA HIS A 58 3.58 -7.87 -3.84
C HIS A 58 2.42 -8.20 -2.90
N TYR A 59 1.48 -7.27 -2.69
CA TYR A 59 0.43 -7.36 -1.67
C TYR A 59 -0.98 -7.69 -2.20
N ALA A 60 -1.28 -7.46 -3.48
CA ALA A 60 -2.59 -7.77 -4.06
C ALA A 60 -2.76 -9.28 -4.38
N GLY A 61 -1.65 -10.02 -4.50
CA GLY A 61 -1.66 -11.48 -4.64
C GLY A 61 -1.76 -12.24 -3.32
N SER A 62 -1.58 -11.57 -2.19
CA SER A 62 -1.77 -12.10 -0.84
C SER A 62 -3.21 -11.81 -0.39
N THR A 63 -4.17 -12.57 -0.90
CA THR A 63 -5.49 -12.68 -0.28
C THR A 63 -5.31 -13.30 1.10
N PRO A 64 -5.70 -12.63 2.20
CA PRO A 64 -5.79 -13.30 3.49
C PRO A 64 -6.81 -14.42 3.37
N GLN A 65 -6.39 -15.63 3.76
CA GLN A 65 -7.23 -16.81 3.89
C GLN A 65 -8.54 -16.42 4.60
N THR A 66 -9.67 -16.63 3.94
CA THR A 66 -11.00 -16.48 4.54
C THR A 66 -10.99 -17.17 5.89
N ALA A 67 -11.32 -16.43 6.96
CA ALA A 67 -11.58 -17.02 8.26
C ALA A 67 -12.50 -18.24 8.07
N PRO A 68 -12.24 -19.39 8.72
CA PRO A 68 -13.11 -20.54 8.57
C PRO A 68 -14.52 -20.10 8.95
N THR A 69 -15.47 -20.32 8.03
CA THR A 69 -16.89 -20.08 8.27
C THR A 69 -17.24 -20.70 9.63
N PRO A 70 -17.76 -19.95 10.61
CA PRO A 70 -18.19 -20.56 11.86
C PRO A 70 -19.23 -21.60 11.50
N THR A 71 -18.93 -22.88 11.77
CA THR A 71 -19.91 -23.95 11.58
C THR A 71 -21.14 -23.57 12.40
N PRO A 72 -22.32 -23.40 11.79
CA PRO A 72 -23.51 -23.12 12.56
C PRO A 72 -23.71 -24.27 13.56
N PRO A 73 -24.10 -23.98 14.82
CA PRO A 73 -24.35 -25.04 15.78
C PRO A 73 -25.36 -26.04 15.19
N PRO A 74 -25.21 -27.35 15.46
CA PRO A 74 -26.12 -28.35 14.93
C PRO A 74 -27.55 -27.94 15.27
N ALA A 75 -28.41 -27.88 14.25
CA ALA A 75 -29.82 -27.56 14.42
C ALA A 75 -30.37 -28.47 15.53
N ALA A 76 -30.91 -27.86 16.59
CA ALA A 76 -31.44 -28.58 17.74
C ALA A 76 -32.67 -29.40 17.31
N SER A 77 -32.42 -30.57 16.75
CA SER A 77 -33.39 -31.64 16.54
C SER A 77 -33.42 -32.52 17.78
N ALA A 78 -33.72 -31.94 18.95
CA ALA A 78 -33.85 -32.71 20.18
C ALA A 78 -34.59 -31.99 21.31
N TRP A 79 -35.78 -31.44 21.04
CA TRP A 79 -36.82 -31.40 22.07
C TRP A 79 -38.11 -31.90 21.42
N ARG A 80 -38.29 -33.22 21.50
CA ARG A 80 -39.61 -33.84 21.52
C ARG A 80 -40.25 -33.54 22.87
#